data_AF-A0A3P7MLQ1-F1
#
_entry.id   AF-A0A3P7MLQ1-F1
#
_cell.length_a   1.000
_cell.length_b   1.000
_cell.length_c   1.000
_cell.angle_alpha   90.00
_cell.angle_beta   90.00
_cell.angle_gamma   90.00
#
_symmetry.space_group_name_H-M   'P 1'
#
loop_
_entity.id
_entity.type
_entity.pdbx_description
1 polymer ?
#
loop_
_entity_poly.entity_id
_entity_poly.type
_entity_poly.pdbx_seq_one_letter_code
_entity_poly.pdbx_strand_id
1 'polypeptide(L)'
;MHADRCICIHSSLQCLDLAMQSLLLNHGLLPCPLSLMPPTPPPSLVKTLNGISKVREVLQSVFRSKYRRSIREVALCVGPNPHRIVHAYKMPISICDAEDSREECCGSPCSELSDVEKRRINRQLFLVNFCFLTALYRVSPKNISKV
;
A
#
# COMPACT_ATOMS: atom_id res chain seq x y z
N MET A 1 -14.11 0.17 -20.33
CA MET A 1 -13.75 0.59 -18.95
C MET A 1 -14.86 1.51 -18.51
N HIS A 2 -15.64 1.17 -17.47
CA HIS A 2 -16.74 2.04 -17.01
C HIS A 2 -16.16 3.39 -16.57
N ALA A 3 -16.68 4.47 -17.16
CA ALA A 3 -16.16 5.83 -17.03
C ALA A 3 -16.65 6.56 -15.76
N ASP A 4 -17.28 5.86 -14.81
CA ASP A 4 -17.99 6.49 -13.67
C ASP A 4 -17.29 6.37 -12.31
N ARG A 5 -16.06 5.84 -12.26
CA ARG A 5 -15.39 5.60 -10.98
C ARG A 5 -13.96 6.13 -10.95
N CYS A 6 -13.65 6.91 -9.92
CA CYS A 6 -12.31 7.45 -9.72
C CYS A 6 -11.43 6.47 -8.91
N ILE A 7 -10.15 6.38 -9.27
CA ILE A 7 -9.13 5.77 -8.41
C ILE A 7 -8.77 6.81 -7.35
N CYS A 8 -9.57 6.83 -6.27
CA CYS A 8 -9.39 7.77 -5.17
C CYS A 8 -8.38 7.26 -4.13
N ILE A 9 -8.12 8.11 -3.13
CA ILE A 9 -7.28 7.79 -1.98
C ILE A 9 -7.74 6.54 -1.21
N HIS A 10 -9.04 6.22 -1.22
CA HIS A 10 -9.58 5.00 -0.59
C HIS A 10 -9.22 3.74 -1.36
N SER A 11 -9.43 3.73 -2.68
CA SER A 11 -8.97 2.64 -3.55
C SER A 11 -7.45 2.48 -3.50
N SER A 12 -6.71 3.59 -3.41
CA SER A 12 -5.25 3.59 -3.24
C SER A 12 -4.85 2.97 -1.91
N LEU A 13 -5.48 3.35 -0.80
CA LEU A 13 -5.19 2.78 0.52
C LEU A 13 -5.44 1.27 0.57
N GLN A 14 -6.53 0.80 -0.05
CA GLN A 14 -6.82 -0.63 -0.16
C GLN A 14 -5.79 -1.36 -1.05
N CYS A 15 -5.37 -0.74 -2.15
CA CYS A 15 -4.30 -1.26 -3.00
C CYS A 15 -2.97 -1.35 -2.22
N LEU A 16 -2.63 -0.33 -1.44
CA LEU A 16 -1.43 -0.29 -0.60
C LEU A 16 -1.45 -1.41 0.44
N ASP A 17 -2.60 -1.66 1.06
CA ASP A 17 -2.76 -2.74 2.03
C ASP A 17 -2.53 -4.12 1.39
N LEU A 18 -3.10 -4.37 0.21
CA LEU A 18 -2.86 -5.59 -0.56
C LEU A 18 -1.39 -5.73 -0.96
N ALA A 19 -0.77 -4.65 -1.44
CA ALA A 19 0.64 -4.62 -1.81
C ALA A 19 1.54 -4.90 -0.61
N MET A 20 1.28 -4.28 0.54
CA MET A 20 2.03 -4.51 1.76
C MET A 20 1.94 -5.97 2.21
N GLN A 21 0.73 -6.56 2.24
CA GLN A 21 0.55 -7.97 2.60
C GLN A 21 1.31 -8.91 1.66
N SER A 22 1.26 -8.64 0.35
CA SER A 22 2.00 -9.42 -0.65
C SER A 22 3.52 -9.29 -0.46
N LEU A 23 4.03 -8.08 -0.18
CA LEU A 23 5.45 -7.86 0.08
C LEU A 23 5.92 -8.56 1.34
N LEU A 24 5.15 -8.47 2.42
CA LEU A 24 5.47 -9.15 3.67
C LEU A 24 5.55 -10.66 3.48
N LEU A 25 4.66 -11.24 2.67
CA LEU A 25 4.73 -12.67 2.31
C LEU A 25 5.97 -12.98 1.44
N ASN A 26 6.20 -12.19 0.39
CA ASN A 26 7.30 -12.42 -0.55
C ASN A 26 8.70 -12.26 0.07
N HIS A 27 8.84 -11.38 1.07
CA HIS A 27 10.08 -11.19 1.83
C HIS A 27 10.19 -12.14 3.04
N GLY A 28 9.26 -13.07 3.21
CA GLY A 28 9.27 -14.06 4.30
C GLY A 28 9.00 -13.47 5.69
N LEU A 29 8.44 -12.26 5.78
CA LEU A 29 8.04 -11.61 7.04
C LEU A 29 6.70 -12.14 7.55
N LEU A 30 5.86 -12.67 6.66
CA LEU A 30 4.66 -13.42 6.99
C LEU A 30 4.78 -14.86 6.47
N PRO A 31 4.38 -15.87 7.26
CA PRO A 31 4.44 -17.27 6.83
C PRO A 31 3.28 -17.65 5.89
N CYS A 32 2.16 -16.93 5.93
CA CYS A 32 1.04 -17.09 5.02
C CYS A 32 0.22 -15.78 4.95
N PRO A 33 -0.74 -15.66 4.01
CA PRO A 33 -1.64 -14.50 3.92
C PRO A 33 -2.38 -14.21 5.23
N LEU A 34 -2.58 -12.93 5.56
CA LEU A 34 -3.28 -12.53 6.79
C LEU A 34 -4.70 -13.10 6.90
N SER A 35 -5.39 -13.32 5.77
CA SER A 35 -6.72 -13.94 5.74
C SER A 35 -6.73 -15.42 6.17
N LEU A 36 -5.57 -16.07 6.15
CA LEU A 36 -5.37 -17.47 6.56
C LEU A 36 -4.63 -17.58 7.89
N MET A 37 -4.41 -16.46 8.59
CA MET A 37 -3.78 -16.47 9.90
C MET A 37 -4.69 -17.15 10.93
N PRO A 38 -4.13 -18.03 11.78
CA PRO A 38 -4.90 -18.62 12.86
C PRO A 38 -5.35 -17.52 13.84
N PRO A 39 -6.49 -17.71 14.52
CA PRO A 39 -6.99 -16.76 15.51
C PRO A 39 -6.01 -16.57 16.68
N THR A 40 -5.21 -17.59 16.97
CA THR A 40 -4.11 -17.57 17.95
C THR A 40 -2.78 -17.67 17.20
N PRO A 41 -2.14 -16.54 16.86
CA PRO A 41 -0.86 -16.54 16.16
C PRO A 41 0.28 -17.03 17.06
N PRO A 42 1.34 -17.64 16.49
CA PRO A 42 2.53 -18.02 17.24
C PRO A 42 3.14 -16.83 18.00
N PRO A 43 3.66 -17.01 19.23
CA PRO A 43 4.21 -15.91 20.03
C PRO A 43 5.31 -15.12 19.31
N SER A 44 6.12 -15.79 18.49
CA SER A 44 7.16 -15.18 17.65
C SER A 44 6.61 -14.20 16.61
N LEU A 45 5.36 -14.40 16.17
CA LEU A 45 4.71 -13.62 15.11
C LEU A 45 3.86 -12.47 15.65
N VAL A 46 3.42 -12.53 16.91
CA VAL A 46 2.56 -11.52 17.56
C VAL A 46 3.15 -10.11 17.44
N LYS A 47 4.46 -9.96 17.70
CA LYS A 47 5.12 -8.64 17.59
C LYS A 47 5.07 -8.09 16.16
N THR A 48 5.30 -8.94 15.18
CA THR A 48 5.22 -8.57 13.75
C THR A 48 3.81 -8.17 13.36
N LEU A 49 2.80 -8.95 13.75
CA LEU A 49 1.40 -8.64 13.48
C LEU A 49 0.95 -7.33 14.12
N ASN A 50 1.35 -7.08 15.37
CA ASN A 50 1.09 -5.81 16.05
C ASN A 50 1.77 -4.63 15.33
N GLY A 51 2.99 -4.82 14.84
CA GLY A 51 3.69 -3.84 14.02
C GLY A 51 2.92 -3.54 12.72
N ILE A 52 2.47 -4.58 12.02
CA ILE A 52 1.67 -4.45 10.79
C ILE A 52 0.37 -3.68 11.08
N SER A 53 -0.37 -4.04 12.13
CA SER A 53 -1.60 -3.34 12.52
C SER A 53 -1.36 -1.86 12.79
N LYS A 54 -0.29 -1.51 13.53
CA LYS A 54 0.10 -0.11 13.77
C LYS A 54 0.41 0.64 12.47
N VAL A 55 1.12 0.01 11.54
CA VAL A 55 1.41 0.62 10.23
C VAL A 55 0.11 0.89 9.46
N ARG A 56 -0.85 -0.05 9.47
CA ARG A 56 -2.16 0.14 8.82
C ARG A 56 -2.94 1.29 9.45
N GLU A 57 -2.96 1.38 10.77
CA GLU A 57 -3.62 2.48 11.50
C GLU A 57 -3.00 3.85 11.17
N VAL A 58 -1.67 3.93 11.14
CA VAL A 58 -0.96 5.17 10.79
C VAL A 58 -1.25 5.56 9.33
N LEU A 59 -1.19 4.62 8.39
CA LEU A 59 -1.52 4.88 6.99
C LEU A 59 -2.98 5.35 6.82
N GLN A 60 -3.92 4.70 7.51
CA GLN A 60 -5.32 5.13 7.51
C GLN A 60 -5.49 6.55 8.05
N SER A 61 -4.81 6.87 9.15
CA SER A 61 -4.83 8.21 9.75
C SER A 61 -4.26 9.27 8.80
N VAL A 62 -3.10 9.00 8.18
CA VAL A 62 -2.45 9.90 7.22
C VAL A 62 -3.33 10.13 5.99
N PHE A 63 -3.91 9.07 5.42
CA PHE A 63 -4.75 9.15 4.23
C PHE A 63 -6.10 9.85 4.49
N ARG A 64 -6.57 9.86 5.75
CA ARG A 64 -7.77 10.58 6.20
C ARG A 64 -7.48 11.98 6.76
N SER A 65 -6.21 12.36 6.88
CA SER A 65 -5.83 13.65 7.44
C SER A 65 -6.17 14.82 6.51
N LYS A 66 -6.22 16.03 7.07
CA LYS A 66 -6.31 17.30 6.31
C LYS A 66 -5.22 17.47 5.24
N TYR A 67 -4.06 16.81 5.41
CA TYR A 67 -2.94 16.88 4.46
C TYR A 67 -2.99 15.80 3.38
N ARG A 68 -4.08 15.03 3.29
CA ARG A 68 -4.22 13.97 2.30
C ARG A 68 -3.96 14.45 0.87
N ARG A 69 -4.35 15.70 0.55
CA ARG A 69 -4.11 16.37 -0.74
C ARG A 69 -2.64 16.59 -1.09
N SER A 70 -1.74 16.49 -0.11
CA SER A 70 -0.29 16.62 -0.29
C SER A 70 0.40 15.27 -0.53
N ILE A 71 -0.30 14.15 -0.33
CA ILE A 71 0.27 12.81 -0.54
C ILE A 71 0.35 12.57 -2.05
N ARG A 72 1.56 12.34 -2.56
CA ARG A 72 1.81 12.06 -3.99
C ARG A 72 2.25 10.61 -4.22
N GLU A 73 2.95 10.05 -3.24
CA GLU A 73 3.58 8.74 -3.36
C GLU A 73 3.75 8.14 -1.97
N VAL A 74 3.64 6.80 -1.88
CA VAL A 74 4.05 6.03 -0.72
C VAL A 74 5.19 5.10 -1.11
N ALA A 75 6.25 5.09 -0.32
CA ALA A 75 7.36 4.16 -0.48
C ALA A 75 7.36 3.12 0.65
N LEU A 76 7.38 1.84 0.28
CA LEU A 76 7.61 0.71 1.19
C LEU A 76 9.05 0.24 1.02
N CYS A 77 9.85 0.38 2.07
CA CYS A 77 11.26 0.04 2.07
C CYS A 77 11.51 -1.23 2.88
N VAL A 78 12.28 -2.16 2.32
CA VAL A 78 12.66 -3.43 2.97
C VAL A 78 14.18 -3.50 3.04
N GLY A 79 14.70 -3.75 4.23
CA GLY A 79 16.13 -3.88 4.49
C GLY A 79 16.40 -4.08 5.98
N PRO A 80 17.65 -4.39 6.36
CA PRO A 80 18.04 -4.61 7.76
C PRO A 80 17.87 -3.37 8.65
N ASN A 81 17.96 -2.16 8.08
CA ASN A 81 17.71 -0.91 8.82
C ASN A 81 17.38 0.24 7.83
N PRO A 82 16.86 1.39 8.32
CA PRO A 82 16.46 2.51 7.47
C PRO A 82 17.59 3.13 6.61
N HIS A 83 18.86 2.97 7.01
CA HIS A 83 20.02 3.47 6.26
C HIS A 83 20.51 2.47 5.19
N ARG A 84 20.09 1.21 5.28
CA ARG A 84 20.49 0.14 4.36
C ARG A 84 19.24 -0.53 3.79
N ILE A 85 18.58 0.19 2.89
CA ILE A 85 17.41 -0.30 2.15
C ILE A 85 17.91 -1.23 1.02
N VAL A 86 17.37 -2.44 0.95
CA VAL A 86 17.69 -3.43 -0.09
C VAL A 86 16.65 -3.36 -1.21
N HIS A 87 15.38 -3.18 -0.85
CA HIS A 87 14.27 -3.04 -1.78
C HIS A 87 13.44 -1.82 -1.44
N ALA A 88 13.01 -1.07 -2.44
CA ALA A 88 12.08 0.03 -2.30
C ALA A 88 10.97 -0.13 -3.34
N TYR A 89 9.72 -0.08 -2.87
CA TYR A 89 8.52 -0.20 -3.68
C TYR A 89 7.74 1.10 -3.57
N LYS A 90 7.47 1.76 -4.70
CA LYS A 90 6.90 3.09 -4.74
C LYS A 90 5.52 3.04 -5.39
N MET A 91 4.49 3.46 -4.68
CA MET A 91 3.13 3.51 -5.19
C MET A 91 2.66 4.95 -5.32
N PRO A 92 2.35 5.45 -6.54
CA PRO A 92 1.78 6.77 -6.71
C PRO A 92 0.37 6.81 -6.10
N ILE A 93 0.04 7.93 -5.47
CA ILE A 93 -1.28 8.17 -4.87
C ILE A 93 -2.01 9.21 -5.71
N SER A 94 -3.12 8.78 -6.30
CA SER A 94 -4.06 9.67 -6.99
C SER A 94 -5.19 10.03 -6.05
N ILE A 95 -5.55 11.31 -6.06
CA ILE A 95 -6.61 11.85 -5.22
C ILE A 95 -7.81 12.15 -6.10
N CYS A 96 -9.00 11.88 -5.59
CA CYS A 96 -10.23 12.24 -6.26
C CYS A 96 -10.31 13.76 -6.38
N ASP A 97 -10.39 14.26 -7.61
CA ASP A 97 -10.58 15.66 -7.94
C ASP A 97 -11.94 15.85 -8.63
N ALA A 98 -12.99 15.33 -7.99
CA ALA A 98 -14.36 15.57 -8.43
C ALA A 98 -14.84 16.92 -7.87
N GLU A 99 -15.69 17.62 -8.62
CA GLU A 99 -16.26 18.94 -8.27
C GLU A 99 -16.88 18.99 -6.85
N ASP A 100 -17.43 17.87 -6.38
CA ASP A 100 -18.04 17.71 -5.06
C ASP A 100 -17.05 17.25 -3.96
N SER A 101 -15.77 17.11 -4.29
CA SER A 101 -14.73 16.69 -3.34
C SER A 101 -14.33 17.82 -2.40
N ARG A 102 -14.61 17.64 -1.10
CA ARG A 102 -14.23 18.60 -0.05
C ARG A 102 -12.85 18.28 0.53
N GLU A 103 -12.34 19.14 1.41
CA GLU A 103 -11.06 18.88 2.10
C GLU A 103 -11.09 17.59 2.92
N GLU A 104 -12.24 17.27 3.53
CA GLU A 104 -12.41 16.14 4.45
C GLU A 104 -13.08 14.90 3.80
N CYS A 105 -13.87 15.08 2.75
CA CYS A 105 -14.63 13.99 2.10
C CYS A 105 -14.29 13.85 0.61
N CYS A 106 -14.26 12.63 0.09
CA CYS A 106 -14.17 12.41 -1.36
C CYS A 106 -15.54 12.64 -2.00
N GLY A 107 -15.54 13.07 -3.26
CA GLY A 107 -16.75 13.20 -4.06
C GLY A 107 -17.44 11.88 -4.38
N SER A 108 -18.62 11.99 -4.98
CA SER A 108 -19.53 10.92 -5.38
C SER A 108 -18.94 9.79 -6.23
N PRO A 109 -17.93 9.97 -7.12
CA PRO A 109 -17.39 8.84 -7.89
C PRO A 109 -16.39 7.97 -7.10
N CYS A 110 -16.11 8.29 -5.83
CA CYS A 110 -15.18 7.52 -5.02
C CYS A 110 -15.86 6.31 -4.40
N SER A 111 -15.25 5.15 -4.61
CA SER A 111 -15.71 3.88 -4.03
C SER A 111 -14.54 2.98 -3.68
N GLU A 112 -14.82 2.01 -2.84
CA GLU A 112 -13.89 0.94 -2.52
C GLU A 112 -13.64 0.03 -3.74
N LEU A 113 -12.48 -0.62 -3.76
CA LEU A 113 -12.17 -1.69 -4.68
C LEU A 113 -13.19 -2.81 -4.50
N SER A 114 -13.82 -3.22 -5.60
CA SER A 114 -14.64 -4.43 -5.65
C SER A 114 -13.78 -5.68 -5.42
N ASP A 115 -14.40 -6.78 -5.01
CA ASP A 115 -13.69 -8.05 -4.81
C ASP A 115 -13.02 -8.56 -6.09
N VAL A 116 -13.62 -8.30 -7.24
CA VAL A 116 -13.05 -8.66 -8.55
C VAL A 116 -11.75 -7.89 -8.79
N GLU A 117 -11.72 -6.59 -8.46
CA GLU A 117 -10.51 -5.77 -8.59
C GLU A 117 -9.45 -6.16 -7.57
N LYS A 118 -9.83 -6.39 -6.30
CA LYS A 118 -8.91 -6.87 -5.26
C LYS A 118 -8.24 -8.18 -5.68
N ARG A 119 -9.02 -9.13 -6.22
CA ARG A 119 -8.49 -10.40 -6.76
C ARG A 119 -7.57 -10.18 -7.96
N ARG A 120 -7.93 -9.29 -8.88
CA ARG A 120 -7.10 -8.95 -10.04
C ARG A 120 -5.77 -8.33 -9.62
N ILE A 121 -5.79 -7.38 -8.69
CA ILE A 121 -4.61 -6.73 -8.13
C ILE A 121 -3.73 -7.77 -7.43
N ASN A 122 -4.30 -8.58 -6.53
CA ASN A 122 -3.55 -9.65 -5.86
C ASN A 122 -2.90 -10.60 -6.87
N ARG A 123 -3.64 -11.06 -7.89
CA ARG A 123 -3.08 -11.90 -8.95
C ARG A 123 -1.91 -11.24 -9.67
N GLN A 124 -1.99 -9.93 -9.93
CA GLN A 124 -0.90 -9.19 -10.55
C GLN A 124 0.32 -9.06 -9.62
N LEU A 125 0.10 -8.80 -8.32
CA LEU A 125 1.16 -8.72 -7.31
C LEU A 125 1.88 -10.08 -7.11
N PHE A 126 1.16 -11.19 -7.27
CA PHE A 126 1.70 -12.55 -7.17
C PHE A 126 2.41 -13.03 -8.45
N LEU A 127 1.78 -12.87 -9.63
CA LEU A 127 2.30 -13.45 -10.89
C LEU A 127 3.41 -12.62 -11.50
N VAL A 128 3.28 -11.31 -11.41
CA VAL A 128 4.23 -10.39 -11.98
C VAL A 128 4.99 -9.89 -10.77
N ASN A 129 6.18 -10.40 -10.53
CA ASN A 129 7.04 -9.96 -9.43
C ASN A 129 7.24 -8.44 -9.56
N PHE A 130 6.31 -7.70 -8.96
CA PHE A 130 6.07 -6.27 -9.00
C PHE A 130 6.32 -5.51 -10.33
N CYS A 131 6.12 -6.11 -11.52
CA CYS A 131 6.42 -5.37 -12.76
C CYS A 131 5.49 -4.15 -13.01
N PHE A 132 4.29 -4.15 -12.39
CA PHE A 132 3.39 -2.99 -12.37
C PHE A 132 3.88 -1.85 -11.45
N LEU A 133 4.77 -2.14 -10.49
CA LEU A 133 5.42 -1.15 -9.63
C LEU A 133 6.84 -0.81 -10.11
N THR A 134 7.48 -1.65 -10.94
CA THR A 134 8.73 -1.27 -11.63
C THR A 134 8.53 -0.40 -12.86
N ALA A 135 7.29 -0.24 -13.37
CA ALA A 135 6.99 0.81 -14.35
C ALA A 135 7.17 2.23 -13.78
N LEU A 136 7.31 2.38 -12.45
CA LEU A 136 7.70 3.63 -11.79
C LEU A 136 8.87 3.39 -10.82
N TYR A 137 10.08 3.52 -11.37
CA TYR A 137 11.36 3.76 -10.69
C TYR A 137 11.97 2.62 -9.86
N ARG A 138 12.80 1.83 -10.54
CA ARG A 138 13.97 1.18 -9.95
C ARG A 138 14.97 2.26 -9.53
N VAL A 139 14.87 2.81 -8.32
CA VAL A 139 15.93 3.69 -7.79
C VAL A 139 17.11 2.81 -7.40
N SER A 140 18.18 2.89 -8.19
CA SER A 140 19.48 2.33 -7.85
C SER A 140 19.98 2.93 -6.53
N PRO A 141 20.51 2.14 -5.58
CA PRO A 141 20.84 2.58 -4.21
C PRO A 141 22.03 3.58 -4.10
N LYS A 142 22.35 4.35 -5.14
CA LYS A 142 23.51 5.25 -5.17
C LYS A 142 23.25 6.71 -4.75
N ASN A 143 22.06 7.08 -4.28
CA ASN A 143 21.74 8.49 -3.97
C ASN A 143 20.98 8.74 -2.64
N ILE A 144 21.29 7.99 -1.57
CA ILE A 144 20.80 8.29 -0.20
C ILE A 144 22.01 8.66 0.70
N SER A 145 22.87 9.54 0.22
CA SER A 145 23.94 10.15 1.04
C SER A 145 24.26 11.51 0.48
N LYS A 146 23.39 12.48 0.81
CA LYS A 146 23.65 13.93 0.85
C LYS A 146 22.34 14.65 1.20
N VAL A 147 21.96 14.58 2.47
CA VAL A 147 21.26 15.66 3.20
C VAL A 147 21.90 15.72 4.58
#